data_AF-A0A7V9CYN0-F1
#
_entry.id   AF-A0A7V9CYN0-F1
#
_cell.length_a   1.000
_cell.length_b   1.000
_cell.length_c   1.000
_cell.angle_alpha   90.00
_cell.angle_beta   90.00
_cell.angle_gamma   90.00
#
_symmetry.space_group_name_H-M   'P 1'
#
loop_
_entity.id
_entity.type
_entity.pdbx_description
1 polymer ?
#
loop_
_entity_poly.entity_id
_entity_poly.type
_entity_poly.pdbx_seq_one_letter_code
_entity_poly.pdbx_strand_id
1 'polypeptide(L)'
;MVLACLACLAIGSAGASTTKRAVFGVKLTATLTKTWTATETVEGYCDQVTTSSGRWQLSLATSRPNRLVAIAPTGSARSIRFSPAVIQSIAGEAAQTAAATTEIRGPRCVRSVQRRDCGRQRRSISGARARLSSTAGGRAGLGRLSGASSARTFSGCSEPSEVRSIRPDLNLAGAPISTADVFGRAVPGFFIRGDTEQVTTIEGSVEGRVTERVRWTLRFTRLSG
;
A
#
# COMPACT_ATOMS: atom_id res chain seq x y z
N MET A 1 16.72 -55.24 53.29
CA MET A 1 15.55 -55.42 52.40
C MET A 1 15.27 -54.08 51.73
N VAL A 2 15.57 -54.00 50.44
CA VAL A 2 15.47 -52.81 49.59
C VAL A 2 14.11 -52.83 48.90
N LEU A 3 13.28 -51.79 49.04
CA LEU A 3 12.03 -51.66 48.29
C LEU A 3 12.19 -50.61 47.19
N ALA A 4 11.89 -51.05 45.97
CA ALA A 4 12.29 -50.44 44.71
C ALA A 4 11.51 -49.17 44.36
N CYS A 5 12.27 -48.22 43.80
CA CYS A 5 11.84 -47.00 43.15
C CYS A 5 11.35 -47.33 41.73
N LEU A 6 10.11 -46.99 41.39
CA LEU A 6 9.57 -47.10 40.02
C LEU A 6 8.58 -45.97 39.76
N ALA A 7 9.12 -44.75 39.64
CA ALA A 7 8.41 -43.63 39.04
C ALA A 7 8.72 -43.62 37.54
N CYS A 8 7.76 -44.08 36.73
CA CYS A 8 7.81 -43.99 35.27
C CYS A 8 7.86 -42.53 34.83
N LEU A 9 9.05 -42.07 34.45
CA LEU A 9 9.24 -40.85 33.66
C LEU A 9 8.68 -41.09 32.25
N ALA A 10 7.42 -40.70 32.04
CA ALA A 10 6.87 -40.52 30.70
C ALA A 10 7.54 -39.29 30.07
N ILE A 11 8.67 -39.52 29.41
CA ILE A 11 9.33 -38.53 28.54
C ILE A 11 8.41 -38.38 27.32
N GLY A 12 7.51 -37.39 27.38
CA GLY A 12 6.78 -36.93 26.21
C GLY A 12 7.80 -36.42 25.20
N SER A 13 8.00 -37.18 24.13
CA SER A 13 8.74 -36.74 22.95
C SER A 13 8.01 -35.55 22.34
N ALA A 14 8.44 -34.34 22.68
CA ALA A 14 8.06 -33.13 21.96
C ALA A 14 8.59 -33.25 20.54
N GLY A 15 7.76 -33.76 19.63
CA GLY A 15 8.07 -33.85 18.21
C GLY A 15 8.44 -32.46 17.70
N ALA A 16 9.73 -32.25 17.44
CA ALA A 16 10.23 -31.01 16.86
C ALA A 16 9.57 -30.83 15.48
N SER A 17 8.63 -29.90 15.37
CA SER A 17 8.02 -29.57 14.09
C SER A 17 9.13 -29.11 13.14
N THR A 18 9.49 -29.94 12.16
CA THR A 18 10.45 -29.55 11.13
C THR A 18 9.94 -28.29 10.45
N THR A 19 10.81 -27.30 10.26
CA THR A 19 10.42 -26.00 9.69
C THR A 19 10.96 -25.88 8.28
N LYS A 20 10.11 -25.55 7.30
CA LYS A 20 10.54 -25.23 5.94
C LYS A 20 11.12 -23.82 5.90
N ARG A 21 12.26 -23.66 5.26
CA ARG A 21 12.95 -22.37 5.10
C ARG A 21 13.38 -22.17 3.64
N ALA A 22 13.25 -20.95 3.15
CA ALA A 22 13.77 -20.54 1.84
C ALA A 22 14.22 -19.08 1.91
N VAL A 23 15.33 -18.76 1.24
CA VAL A 23 15.94 -17.42 1.26
C VAL A 23 15.76 -16.77 -0.10
N PHE A 24 15.35 -15.50 -0.10
CA PHE A 24 15.05 -14.74 -1.31
C PHE A 24 15.69 -13.36 -1.30
N GLY A 25 16.12 -12.92 -2.47
CA GLY A 25 16.25 -11.51 -2.81
C GLY A 25 14.91 -11.01 -3.33
N VAL A 26 14.40 -9.94 -2.74
CA VAL A 26 13.07 -9.40 -3.02
C VAL A 26 13.15 -7.98 -3.52
N LYS A 27 12.58 -7.73 -4.70
CA LYS A 27 12.41 -6.37 -5.24
C LYS A 27 10.93 -6.00 -5.23
N LEU A 28 10.64 -4.76 -4.87
CA LEU A 28 9.31 -4.17 -4.95
C LEU A 28 9.27 -3.18 -6.11
N THR A 29 8.18 -3.21 -6.87
CA THR A 29 7.71 -2.09 -7.69
C THR A 29 6.27 -1.80 -7.33
N ALA A 30 5.88 -0.53 -7.26
CA ALA A 30 4.50 -0.15 -6.97
C ALA A 30 4.10 1.14 -7.67
N THR A 31 2.80 1.29 -7.92
CA THR A 31 2.18 2.52 -8.38
C THR A 31 0.88 2.71 -7.61
N LEU A 32 0.79 3.85 -6.94
CA LEU A 32 -0.40 4.28 -6.23
C LEU A 32 -0.94 5.49 -6.98
N THR A 33 -2.20 5.46 -7.37
CA THR A 33 -2.84 6.55 -8.08
C THR A 33 -4.09 6.98 -7.33
N LYS A 34 -4.32 8.28 -7.33
CA LYS A 34 -5.56 8.88 -6.88
C LYS A 34 -6.04 9.84 -7.95
N THR A 35 -7.30 9.77 -8.31
CA THR A 35 -7.98 10.78 -9.13
C THR A 35 -9.18 11.30 -8.36
N TRP A 36 -9.51 12.57 -8.53
CA TRP A 36 -10.67 13.16 -7.87
C TRP A 36 -11.37 14.19 -8.75
N THR A 37 -12.66 14.35 -8.46
CA THR A 37 -13.48 15.50 -8.83
C THR A 37 -14.28 15.86 -7.58
N ALA A 38 -14.31 17.13 -7.21
CA ALA A 38 -15.04 17.62 -6.05
C ALA A 38 -15.60 19.01 -6.32
N THR A 39 -16.77 19.29 -5.78
CA THR A 39 -17.46 20.58 -5.85
C THR A 39 -17.70 21.06 -4.44
N GLU A 40 -17.29 22.29 -4.17
CA GLU A 40 -17.56 23.00 -2.93
C GLU A 40 -18.49 24.17 -3.24
N THR A 41 -19.56 24.31 -2.48
CA THR A 41 -20.49 25.43 -2.61
C THR A 41 -20.44 26.25 -1.34
N VAL A 42 -20.04 27.52 -1.47
CA VAL A 42 -20.15 28.49 -0.39
C VAL A 42 -21.42 29.28 -0.64
N GLU A 43 -22.45 29.01 0.15
CA GLU A 43 -23.74 29.68 0.06
C GLU A 43 -23.65 31.14 0.54
N GLY A 44 -24.34 32.02 -0.16
CA GLY A 44 -24.36 33.44 0.19
C GLY A 44 -25.37 34.24 -0.64
N TYR A 45 -25.19 35.57 -0.68
CA TYR A 45 -25.99 36.40 -1.60
C TYR A 45 -25.75 36.04 -3.06
N CYS A 46 -24.49 35.71 -3.37
CA CYS A 46 -24.08 35.03 -4.58
C CYS A 46 -23.37 33.75 -4.17
N ASP A 47 -23.88 32.60 -4.61
CA ASP A 47 -23.24 31.33 -4.32
C ASP A 47 -21.92 31.25 -5.09
N GLN A 48 -20.88 30.82 -4.41
CA GLN A 48 -19.60 30.54 -5.03
C GLN A 48 -19.44 29.02 -5.13
N VAL A 49 -19.50 28.52 -6.36
CA VAL A 49 -19.33 27.10 -6.67
C VAL A 49 -17.92 26.88 -7.19
N THR A 50 -17.12 26.12 -6.46
CA THR A 50 -15.76 25.76 -6.87
C THR A 50 -15.69 24.28 -7.18
N THR A 51 -15.50 23.94 -8.46
CA THR A 51 -15.23 22.57 -8.90
C THR A 51 -13.73 22.37 -9.04
N SER A 52 -13.18 21.44 -8.28
CA SER A 52 -11.80 21.01 -8.34
C SER A 52 -11.69 19.60 -8.94
N SER A 53 -10.62 19.35 -9.67
CA SER A 53 -10.28 18.02 -10.15
C SER A 53 -8.78 17.83 -10.19
N GLY A 54 -8.34 16.58 -10.17
CA GLY A 54 -6.92 16.32 -10.30
C GLY A 54 -6.52 14.86 -10.21
N ARG A 55 -5.21 14.67 -10.24
CA ARG A 55 -4.56 13.38 -10.17
C ARG A 55 -3.30 13.49 -9.31
N TRP A 56 -3.14 12.52 -8.44
CA TRP A 56 -1.91 12.25 -7.71
C TRP A 56 -1.44 10.86 -8.08
N GLN A 57 -0.15 10.69 -8.30
CA GLN A 57 0.44 9.40 -8.58
C GLN A 57 1.79 9.28 -7.87
N LEU A 58 2.02 8.14 -7.24
CA LEU A 58 3.28 7.75 -6.64
C LEU A 58 3.79 6.47 -7.28
N SER A 59 4.95 6.53 -7.91
CA SER A 59 5.68 5.37 -8.43
C SER A 59 6.85 5.04 -7.52
N LEU A 60 6.98 3.77 -7.12
CA LEU A 60 7.94 3.28 -6.15
C LEU A 60 8.72 2.09 -6.70
N ALA A 61 9.99 2.00 -6.31
CA ALA A 61 10.80 0.81 -6.51
C ALA A 61 11.82 0.65 -5.38
N THR A 62 12.21 -0.59 -5.08
CA THR A 62 13.41 -0.83 -4.27
C THR A 62 14.66 -0.60 -5.11
N SER A 63 15.61 0.19 -4.62
CA SER A 63 16.90 0.40 -5.30
C SER A 63 17.77 -0.85 -5.34
N ARG A 64 17.65 -1.74 -4.35
CA ARG A 64 18.39 -3.00 -4.23
C ARG A 64 17.48 -4.14 -3.75
N PRO A 65 17.80 -5.40 -4.09
CA PRO A 65 17.09 -6.55 -3.52
C PRO A 65 17.18 -6.58 -1.99
N ASN A 66 16.06 -6.90 -1.35
CA ASN A 66 15.96 -7.13 0.09
C ASN A 66 16.09 -8.61 0.37
N ARG A 67 16.98 -9.01 1.29
CA ARG A 67 17.10 -10.41 1.70
C ARG A 67 15.99 -10.76 2.70
N LEU A 68 15.12 -11.69 2.35
CA LEU A 68 14.06 -12.22 3.22
C LEU A 68 14.19 -13.74 3.36
N VAL A 69 13.86 -14.24 4.54
CA VAL A 69 13.72 -15.67 4.82
C VAL A 69 12.24 -15.99 4.97
N ALA A 70 11.71 -16.85 4.11
CA ALA A 70 10.37 -17.43 4.25
C ALA A 70 10.45 -18.64 5.18
N ILE A 71 9.52 -18.73 6.14
CA ILE A 71 9.50 -19.74 7.19
C ILE A 71 8.07 -20.29 7.30
N ALA A 72 7.90 -21.60 7.27
CA ALA A 72 6.60 -22.24 7.52
C ALA A 72 6.78 -23.55 8.31
N PRO A 73 5.86 -23.90 9.24
CA PRO A 73 5.85 -25.23 9.85
C PRO A 73 5.61 -26.31 8.79
N THR A 74 6.28 -27.46 8.89
CA THR A 74 5.97 -28.62 8.05
C THR A 74 4.57 -29.14 8.40
N GLY A 75 3.77 -29.48 7.38
CA GLY A 75 2.42 -30.02 7.54
C GLY A 75 1.30 -28.99 7.82
N SER A 76 1.63 -27.72 8.08
CA SER A 76 0.62 -26.67 8.25
C SER A 76 0.43 -25.85 6.97
N ALA A 77 -0.82 -25.80 6.49
CA ALA A 77 -1.24 -24.85 5.46
C ALA A 77 -1.29 -23.39 5.97
N ARG A 78 -1.01 -23.12 7.25
CA ARG A 78 -1.22 -21.81 7.88
C ARG A 78 0.08 -21.02 8.10
N SER A 79 0.14 -19.95 7.31
CA SER A 79 0.99 -18.74 7.37
C SER A 79 2.49 -18.91 7.09
N ILE A 80 2.89 -18.49 5.90
CA ILE A 80 4.29 -18.27 5.52
C ILE A 80 4.79 -17.01 6.22
N ARG A 81 5.66 -17.14 7.21
CA ARG A 81 6.24 -15.97 7.88
C ARG A 81 7.48 -15.49 7.13
N PHE A 82 7.68 -14.18 7.11
CA PHE A 82 8.88 -13.56 6.54
C PHE A 82 9.76 -12.97 7.64
N SER A 83 11.08 -13.19 7.54
CA SER A 83 12.08 -12.64 8.46
C SER A 83 13.32 -12.13 7.71
N PRO A 84 13.73 -10.86 7.85
CA PRO A 84 12.92 -9.78 8.42
C PRO A 84 11.64 -9.59 7.61
N ALA A 85 10.60 -9.04 8.22
CA ALA A 85 9.32 -8.78 7.56
C ALA A 85 9.28 -7.40 6.90
N VAL A 86 10.41 -6.84 6.47
CA VAL A 86 10.54 -5.43 6.06
C VAL A 86 11.22 -5.34 4.70
N ILE A 87 10.55 -4.65 3.77
CA ILE A 87 11.12 -4.18 2.52
C ILE A 87 11.63 -2.76 2.74
N GLN A 88 12.92 -2.55 2.52
CA GLN A 88 13.59 -1.27 2.72
C GLN A 88 14.25 -0.77 1.43
N SER A 89 14.87 0.42 1.53
CA SER A 89 15.49 1.10 0.38
C SER A 89 14.49 1.36 -0.75
N ILE A 90 13.24 1.67 -0.39
CA ILE A 90 12.21 2.07 -1.34
C ILE A 90 12.43 3.53 -1.68
N ALA A 91 12.50 3.82 -2.98
CA ALA A 91 12.60 5.16 -3.52
C ALA A 91 11.53 5.36 -4.59
N GLY A 92 11.27 6.61 -4.95
CA GLY A 92 10.25 6.92 -5.93
C GLY A 92 9.99 8.40 -6.13
N GLU A 93 8.96 8.68 -6.91
CA GLU A 93 8.51 10.02 -7.20
C GLU A 93 6.98 10.07 -7.11
N ALA A 94 6.49 11.05 -6.35
CA ALA A 94 5.11 11.46 -6.37
C ALA A 94 4.93 12.65 -7.31
N ALA A 95 3.87 12.66 -8.11
CA ALA A 95 3.48 13.77 -8.94
C ALA A 95 2.01 14.13 -8.70
N GLN A 96 1.70 15.42 -8.73
CA GLN A 96 0.33 15.92 -8.64
C GLN A 96 0.05 16.93 -9.77
N THR A 97 -1.15 16.84 -10.31
CA THR A 97 -1.74 17.81 -11.24
C THR A 97 -3.16 18.11 -10.79
N ALA A 98 -3.58 19.36 -10.83
CA ALA A 98 -4.92 19.76 -10.44
C ALA A 98 -5.42 20.92 -11.30
N ALA A 99 -6.73 21.13 -11.29
CA ALA A 99 -7.38 22.31 -11.84
C ALA A 99 -8.57 22.67 -10.96
N ALA A 100 -8.90 23.96 -10.90
CA ALA A 100 -10.08 24.47 -10.23
C ALA A 100 -10.82 25.45 -11.13
N THR A 101 -12.15 25.37 -11.13
CA THR A 101 -13.04 26.32 -11.76
C THR A 101 -13.97 26.87 -10.70
N THR A 102 -13.97 28.19 -10.53
CA THR A 102 -14.87 28.90 -9.62
C THR A 102 -15.91 29.64 -10.44
N GLU A 103 -17.18 29.44 -10.10
CA GLU A 103 -18.33 30.12 -10.70
C GLU A 103 -19.11 30.87 -9.61
N ILE A 104 -19.45 32.13 -9.90
CA ILE A 104 -20.37 32.91 -9.07
C ILE A 104 -21.78 32.81 -9.66
N ARG A 105 -22.75 32.37 -8.86
CA ARG A 105 -24.16 32.16 -9.25
C ARG A 105 -25.10 32.99 -8.37
N GLY A 106 -26.25 33.36 -8.92
CA GLY A 106 -27.32 34.04 -8.18
C GLY A 106 -28.13 35.00 -9.06
N PRO A 107 -29.40 35.28 -8.72
CA PRO A 107 -30.32 36.02 -9.59
C PRO A 107 -29.96 37.49 -9.79
N ARG A 108 -29.11 38.07 -8.93
CA ARG A 108 -28.65 39.47 -8.99
C ARG A 108 -27.12 39.61 -9.09
N CYS A 109 -26.44 38.50 -9.37
CA CYS A 109 -25.00 38.42 -9.36
C CYS A 109 -24.44 38.55 -10.78
N VAL A 110 -23.33 39.26 -10.93
CA VAL A 110 -22.58 39.23 -12.19
C VAL A 110 -21.95 37.85 -12.31
N ARG A 111 -22.42 37.04 -13.25
CA ARG A 111 -21.86 35.72 -13.50
C ARG A 111 -20.39 35.87 -13.89
N SER A 112 -19.53 35.21 -13.13
CA SER A 112 -18.10 35.14 -13.39
C SER A 112 -17.65 33.70 -13.30
N VAL A 113 -16.84 33.27 -14.27
CA VAL A 113 -16.23 31.96 -14.30
C VAL A 113 -14.73 32.15 -14.39
N GLN A 114 -14.01 31.70 -13.37
CA GLN A 114 -12.56 31.76 -13.33
C GLN A 114 -12.00 30.34 -13.29
N ARG A 115 -11.14 30.03 -14.26
CA ARG A 115 -10.39 28.77 -14.29
C ARG A 115 -8.96 29.02 -13.82
N ARG A 116 -8.44 28.10 -13.00
CA ARG A 116 -7.06 28.05 -12.56
C ARG A 116 -6.51 26.64 -12.80
N ASP A 117 -5.59 26.51 -13.75
CA ASP A 117 -4.83 25.28 -13.94
C ASP A 117 -3.59 25.30 -13.04
N CYS A 118 -3.35 24.18 -12.39
CA CYS A 118 -2.34 24.08 -11.35
C CYS A 118 -1.18 23.29 -11.92
N GLY A 119 -0.03 23.97 -12.07
CA GLY A 119 1.16 23.39 -12.67
C GLY A 119 1.51 22.04 -12.03
N ARG A 120 2.09 21.14 -12.84
CA ARG A 120 2.49 19.82 -12.36
C ARG A 120 3.56 19.96 -11.29
N GLN A 121 3.33 19.33 -10.15
CA GLN A 121 4.28 19.27 -9.04
C GLN A 121 4.86 17.88 -8.89
N ARG A 122 6.09 17.80 -8.39
CA ARG A 122 6.81 16.54 -8.18
C ARG A 122 7.54 16.56 -6.83
N ARG A 123 7.60 15.39 -6.20
CA ARG A 123 8.27 15.15 -4.92
C ARG A 123 8.97 13.81 -4.95
N SER A 124 10.28 13.81 -4.81
CA SER A 124 11.06 12.58 -4.70
C SER A 124 11.00 12.02 -3.27
N ILE A 125 11.13 10.70 -3.18
CA ILE A 125 11.19 9.96 -1.92
C ILE A 125 12.38 9.03 -1.99
N SER A 126 13.08 8.89 -0.88
CA SER A 126 14.14 7.90 -0.72
C SER A 126 14.12 7.32 0.69
N GLY A 127 14.67 6.11 0.85
CA GLY A 127 14.81 5.47 2.16
C GLY A 127 13.49 4.98 2.78
N ALA A 128 12.39 4.97 2.03
CA ALA A 128 11.09 4.51 2.50
C ALA A 128 11.10 2.99 2.77
N ARG A 129 10.14 2.55 3.59
CA ARG A 129 10.04 1.16 4.06
C ARG A 129 8.58 0.70 4.10
N ALA A 130 8.36 -0.59 3.87
CA ALA A 130 7.06 -1.22 4.00
C ALA A 130 7.20 -2.59 4.67
N ARG A 131 6.27 -2.93 5.57
CA ARG A 131 6.25 -4.25 6.23
C ARG A 131 5.56 -5.26 5.32
N LEU A 132 6.20 -6.38 5.02
CA LEU A 132 5.56 -7.50 4.35
C LEU A 132 4.89 -8.39 5.41
N SER A 133 3.59 -8.62 5.27
CA SER A 133 2.84 -9.55 6.11
C SER A 133 2.28 -10.69 5.26
N SER A 134 2.11 -11.85 5.88
CA SER A 134 1.22 -12.89 5.38
C SER A 134 0.05 -13.00 6.33
N THR A 135 -1.18 -13.05 5.84
CA THR A 135 -2.35 -13.34 6.67
C THR A 135 -2.67 -14.83 6.69
N ALA A 136 -3.41 -15.26 7.71
CA ALA A 136 -4.07 -16.57 7.69
C ALA A 136 -5.00 -16.60 6.46
N GLY A 137 -4.81 -17.59 5.58
CA GLY A 137 -5.49 -17.65 4.27
C GLY A 137 -4.57 -17.52 3.05
N GLY A 138 -3.25 -17.51 3.24
CA GLY A 138 -2.31 -17.59 2.11
C GLY A 138 -2.31 -16.33 1.26
N ARG A 139 -2.43 -15.15 1.89
CA ARG A 139 -2.31 -13.86 1.21
C ARG A 139 -1.12 -13.08 1.77
N ALA A 140 -0.39 -12.44 0.89
CA ALA A 140 0.63 -11.45 1.22
C ALA A 140 0.04 -10.04 1.11
N GLY A 141 0.45 -9.17 2.02
CA GLY A 141 0.10 -7.76 2.03
C GLY A 141 1.32 -6.90 2.40
N LEU A 142 1.27 -5.64 2.00
CA LEU A 142 2.24 -4.64 2.43
C LEU A 142 1.57 -3.72 3.44
N GLY A 143 2.26 -3.41 4.54
CA GLY A 143 1.84 -2.37 5.47
C GLY A 143 1.98 -0.98 4.85
N ARG A 144 1.43 0.01 5.56
CA ARG A 144 1.56 1.42 5.21
C ARG A 144 3.02 1.80 4.92
N LEU A 145 3.22 2.56 3.85
CA LEU A 145 4.55 3.06 3.48
C LEU A 145 5.04 4.10 4.51
N SER A 146 6.16 3.82 5.17
CA SER A 146 6.84 4.76 6.07
C SER A 146 8.00 5.47 5.38
N GLY A 147 8.36 6.66 5.85
CA GLY A 147 9.42 7.49 5.25
C GLY A 147 9.04 8.16 3.92
N ALA A 148 7.73 8.31 3.65
CA ALA A 148 7.19 8.88 2.41
C ALA A 148 6.23 10.05 2.66
N SER A 149 6.40 10.80 3.75
CA SER A 149 5.53 11.95 4.08
C SER A 149 5.63 13.07 3.04
N SER A 150 6.82 13.33 2.51
CA SER A 150 7.04 14.32 1.44
C SER A 150 6.21 14.04 0.18
N ALA A 151 5.85 12.78 -0.06
CA ALA A 151 5.02 12.33 -1.17
C ALA A 151 3.56 12.77 -1.07
N ARG A 152 3.13 13.24 0.10
CA ARG A 152 1.72 13.52 0.42
C ARG A 152 1.42 15.02 0.51
N THR A 153 2.46 15.85 0.53
CA THR A 153 2.36 17.29 0.72
C THR A 153 2.72 18.02 -0.56
N PHE A 154 1.71 18.67 -1.13
CA PHE A 154 1.80 19.53 -2.30
C PHE A 154 1.24 20.89 -1.92
N SER A 155 1.83 21.95 -2.48
CA SER A 155 1.43 23.33 -2.20
C SER A 155 0.75 23.91 -3.44
N GLY A 156 -0.23 24.80 -3.27
CA GLY A 156 -1.00 25.32 -4.40
C GLY A 156 -2.34 24.62 -4.56
N CYS A 157 -3.05 24.92 -5.66
CA CYS A 157 -4.48 24.69 -5.86
C CYS A 157 -5.07 23.59 -5.00
N SER A 158 -5.98 24.02 -4.14
CA SER A 158 -6.56 23.25 -3.07
C SER A 158 -7.26 22.01 -3.62
N GLU A 159 -6.56 20.89 -3.55
CA GLU A 159 -7.23 19.64 -3.22
C GLU A 159 -8.01 19.90 -1.91
N PRO A 160 -9.36 19.82 -1.92
CA PRO A 160 -10.18 20.05 -0.74
C PRO A 160 -9.72 19.17 0.44
N SER A 161 -9.92 19.61 1.68
CA SER A 161 -9.49 18.87 2.88
C SER A 161 -10.03 17.45 2.94
N GLU A 162 -11.29 17.29 2.55
CA GLU A 162 -12.06 16.05 2.54
C GLU A 162 -11.43 15.09 1.54
N VAL A 163 -11.15 15.59 0.33
CA VAL A 163 -10.39 14.86 -0.68
C VAL A 163 -9.01 14.53 -0.11
N ARG A 164 -8.29 15.48 0.47
CA ARG A 164 -6.91 15.33 0.99
C ARG A 164 -6.79 14.24 2.05
N SER A 165 -7.84 14.02 2.86
CA SER A 165 -7.89 12.97 3.88
C SER A 165 -7.85 11.56 3.29
N ILE A 166 -8.39 11.39 2.07
CA ILE A 166 -8.39 10.13 1.33
C ILE A 166 -7.04 9.98 0.62
N ARG A 167 -6.30 8.92 0.95
CA ARG A 167 -4.93 8.72 0.49
C ARG A 167 -4.65 7.25 0.19
N PRO A 168 -4.26 6.92 -1.06
CA PRO A 168 -3.95 5.54 -1.39
C PRO A 168 -2.67 5.13 -0.65
N ASP A 169 -2.61 3.85 -0.29
CA ASP A 169 -1.48 3.26 0.40
C ASP A 169 -1.32 1.78 0.06
N LEU A 170 -0.14 1.21 0.29
CA LEU A 170 0.21 -0.15 -0.14
C LEU A 170 -0.69 -1.22 0.49
N ASN A 171 -1.23 -0.96 1.69
CA ASN A 171 -2.07 -1.90 2.43
C ASN A 171 -3.49 -2.03 1.89
N LEU A 172 -3.89 -1.20 0.91
CA LEU A 172 -5.18 -1.37 0.24
C LEU A 172 -5.21 -2.60 -0.67
N ALA A 173 -4.05 -3.06 -1.14
CA ALA A 173 -3.95 -4.21 -2.04
C ALA A 173 -3.29 -5.41 -1.35
N GLY A 174 -3.84 -6.59 -1.60
CA GLY A 174 -3.32 -7.88 -1.13
C GLY A 174 -3.30 -8.89 -2.26
N ALA A 175 -2.50 -9.94 -2.11
CA ALA A 175 -2.26 -10.91 -3.18
C ALA A 175 -2.18 -12.33 -2.65
N PRO A 176 -2.61 -13.36 -3.39
CA PRO A 176 -2.39 -14.74 -2.99
C PRO A 176 -0.89 -15.06 -2.96
N ILE A 177 -0.49 -15.94 -2.05
CA ILE A 177 0.85 -16.51 -1.96
C ILE A 177 0.76 -18.03 -1.77
N SER A 178 1.46 -18.75 -2.65
CA SER A 178 1.50 -20.21 -2.64
C SER A 178 2.70 -20.71 -1.84
N THR A 179 2.47 -21.70 -0.98
CA THR A 179 3.56 -22.44 -0.32
C THR A 179 4.37 -23.26 -1.33
N ALA A 180 3.76 -23.70 -2.43
CA ALA A 180 4.44 -24.43 -3.49
C ALA A 180 5.45 -23.53 -4.22
N ASP A 181 5.08 -22.28 -4.53
CA ASP A 181 5.99 -21.32 -5.17
C ASP A 181 7.14 -20.94 -4.24
N VAL A 182 6.82 -20.76 -2.95
CA VAL A 182 7.80 -20.32 -1.94
C VAL A 182 8.78 -21.42 -1.59
N PHE A 183 8.33 -22.66 -1.39
CA PHE A 183 9.20 -23.74 -0.90
C PHE A 183 9.58 -24.76 -1.97
N GLY A 184 9.00 -24.72 -3.17
CA GLY A 184 9.33 -25.60 -4.28
C GLY A 184 10.80 -25.51 -4.65
N ARG A 185 11.52 -26.63 -4.60
CA ARG A 185 12.97 -26.67 -4.87
C ARG A 185 13.31 -26.26 -6.30
N ALA A 186 12.43 -26.59 -7.25
CA ALA A 186 12.57 -26.26 -8.66
C ALA A 186 12.12 -24.83 -9.03
N VAL A 187 11.74 -23.98 -8.05
CA VAL A 187 11.27 -22.61 -8.29
C VAL A 187 12.43 -21.62 -8.06
N PRO A 188 13.12 -21.15 -9.13
CA PRO A 188 14.23 -20.20 -9.00
C PRO A 188 13.76 -18.79 -8.61
N GLY A 189 12.50 -18.47 -8.82
CA GLY A 189 11.88 -17.20 -8.45
C GLY A 189 10.42 -17.15 -8.85
N PHE A 190 9.69 -16.19 -8.29
CA PHE A 190 8.28 -15.99 -8.55
C PHE A 190 7.91 -14.52 -8.28
N PHE A 191 6.68 -14.13 -8.65
CA PHE A 191 6.16 -12.80 -8.35
C PHE A 191 4.83 -12.89 -7.60
N ILE A 192 4.58 -11.90 -6.77
CA ILE A 192 3.30 -11.68 -6.11
C ILE A 192 2.81 -10.30 -6.52
N ARG A 193 1.55 -10.19 -6.95
CA ARG A 193 0.94 -8.92 -7.39
C ARG A 193 -0.31 -8.60 -6.58
N GLY A 194 -0.30 -7.44 -5.93
CA GLY A 194 -1.51 -6.85 -5.35
C GLY A 194 -2.06 -5.79 -6.29
N ASP A 195 -3.36 -5.84 -6.55
CA ASP A 195 -4.11 -4.82 -7.29
C ASP A 195 -5.40 -4.55 -6.53
N THR A 196 -5.82 -3.29 -6.48
CA THR A 196 -7.09 -2.86 -5.93
C THR A 196 -7.50 -1.54 -6.59
N GLU A 197 -8.81 -1.36 -6.72
CA GLU A 197 -9.43 -0.10 -7.05
C GLU A 197 -10.54 0.16 -6.04
N GLN A 198 -10.52 1.34 -5.42
CA GLN A 198 -11.51 1.78 -4.47
C GLN A 198 -12.08 3.11 -4.93
N VAL A 199 -13.40 3.25 -4.81
CA VAL A 199 -14.11 4.49 -5.09
C VAL A 199 -14.75 4.97 -3.80
N THR A 200 -14.55 6.24 -3.49
CA THR A 200 -15.16 6.90 -2.33
C THR A 200 -15.94 8.10 -2.83
N THR A 201 -17.23 8.12 -2.53
CA THR A 201 -18.06 9.31 -2.70
C THR A 201 -17.90 10.20 -1.47
N ILE A 202 -17.84 11.52 -1.68
CA ILE A 202 -17.81 12.53 -0.63
C ILE A 202 -19.15 13.26 -0.67
N GLU A 203 -19.77 13.41 0.48
CA GLU A 203 -21.06 14.07 0.68
C GLU A 203 -20.91 15.11 1.80
N GLY A 204 -21.67 16.20 1.73
CA GLY A 204 -21.64 17.30 2.71
C GLY A 204 -21.24 18.63 2.08
N SER A 205 -20.45 19.44 2.79
CA SER A 205 -20.00 20.76 2.30
C SER A 205 -19.13 20.69 1.04
N VAL A 206 -18.49 19.54 0.83
CA VAL A 206 -17.79 19.19 -0.41
C VAL A 206 -18.41 17.91 -0.93
N GLU A 207 -18.96 17.97 -2.14
CA GLU A 207 -19.50 16.80 -2.83
C GLU A 207 -18.51 16.32 -3.87
N GLY A 208 -18.35 15.01 -4.03
CA GLY A 208 -17.45 14.54 -5.07
C GLY A 208 -17.16 13.05 -5.06
N ARG A 209 -16.12 12.71 -5.83
CA ARG A 209 -15.67 11.34 -6.01
C ARG A 209 -14.16 11.29 -6.00
N VAL A 210 -13.64 10.34 -5.23
CA VAL A 210 -12.24 9.95 -5.23
C VAL A 210 -12.13 8.52 -5.74
N THR A 211 -11.14 8.26 -6.58
CA THR A 211 -10.80 6.91 -7.02
C THR A 211 -9.34 6.63 -6.71
N GLU A 212 -9.11 5.59 -5.93
CA GLU A 212 -7.80 5.13 -5.50
C GLU A 212 -7.47 3.82 -6.21
N ARG A 213 -6.28 3.74 -6.80
CA ARG A 213 -5.76 2.54 -7.45
C ARG A 213 -4.41 2.21 -6.87
N VAL A 214 -4.22 1.00 -6.38
CA VAL A 214 -2.95 0.57 -5.82
C VAL A 214 -2.53 -0.72 -6.49
N ARG A 215 -1.37 -0.66 -7.16
CA ARG A 215 -0.73 -1.80 -7.81
C ARG A 215 0.66 -1.97 -7.23
N TRP A 216 1.01 -3.17 -6.82
CA TRP A 216 2.37 -3.49 -6.42
C TRP A 216 2.75 -4.89 -6.88
N THR A 217 4.04 -5.08 -7.12
CA THR A 217 4.65 -6.37 -7.47
C THR A 217 5.87 -6.60 -6.59
N LEU A 218 5.90 -7.75 -5.92
CA LEU A 218 7.08 -8.28 -5.25
C LEU A 218 7.68 -9.38 -6.10
N ARG A 219 8.91 -9.19 -6.57
CA ARG A 219 9.68 -10.21 -7.28
C ARG A 219 10.61 -10.90 -6.30
N PHE A 220 10.41 -12.20 -6.11
CA PHE A 220 11.24 -13.07 -5.31
C PHE A 220 12.22 -13.81 -6.22
N THR A 221 13.50 -13.74 -5.89
CA THR A 221 14.57 -14.51 -6.55
C THR A 221 15.23 -15.37 -5.48
N ARG A 222 15.23 -16.69 -5.66
CA ARG A 222 15.83 -17.60 -4.70
C ARG A 222 17.32 -17.33 -4.63
N LEU A 223 17.83 -17.09 -3.43
CA LEU A 223 19.27 -17.04 -3.19
C LEU A 223 19.68 -18.49 -2.92
N SER A 224 20.64 -19.00 -3.69
CA SER A 224 21.19 -20.34 -3.54
C SER A 224 21.40 -20.66 -2.05
N GLY A 225 20.83 -21.78 -1.62
CA GLY A 225 21.01 -22.36 -0.29
C GLY A 225 21.64 -23.72 -0.43
#